data_AF-A0AA42PW40-F1
#
_entry.id   AF-A0AA42PW40-F1
#
_cell.length_a   1.000
_cell.length_b   1.000
_cell.length_c   1.000
_cell.angle_alpha   90.00
_cell.angle_beta   90.00
_cell.angle_gamma   90.00
#
_symmetry.space_group_name_H-M   'P 1'
#
loop_
_entity.id
_entity.type
_entity.pdbx_description
1 polymer ?
#
loop_
_entity_poly.entity_id
_entity_poly.type
_entity_poly.pdbx_seq_one_letter_code
_entity_poly.pdbx_strand_id
1 'polypeptide(L)'
;MSDINKQALREELSNPATGSNAHLRKLALALLDELGAGEQQIKTLESRNHRLDGIIAAAEKRIAELQELRKADSAYHEMLKRLYDECDTGERRGNGSQSGVAMPSWLTVEAARLLLGVK
;
A
#
# COMPACT_ATOMS: atom_id res chain seq x y z
N MET A 1 25.08 15.77 20.76
CA MET A 1 26.14 16.43 19.96
C MET A 1 25.81 17.90 19.95
N SER A 2 26.76 18.78 20.28
CA SER A 2 26.54 20.22 20.22
C SER A 2 26.18 20.63 18.79
N ASP A 3 25.05 21.28 18.60
CA ASP A 3 24.68 21.88 17.32
C ASP A 3 25.72 22.97 16.99
N ILE A 4 26.68 22.59 16.16
CA ILE A 4 27.67 23.52 15.64
C ILE A 4 26.89 24.60 14.87
N ASN A 5 27.03 25.86 15.30
CA ASN A 5 26.41 26.98 14.61
C ASN A 5 27.15 27.25 13.29
N LYS A 6 26.72 26.58 12.23
CA LYS A 6 27.32 26.67 10.90
C LYS A 6 27.26 28.07 10.30
N GLN A 7 26.26 28.86 10.67
CA GLN A 7 26.15 30.25 10.22
C GLN A 7 27.25 31.11 10.87
N ALA A 8 27.45 30.97 12.18
CA ALA A 8 28.55 31.64 12.89
C ALA A 8 29.92 31.22 12.34
N LEU A 9 30.14 29.93 12.09
CA LEU A 9 31.39 29.44 11.46
C LEU A 9 31.60 30.01 10.06
N ARG A 10 30.53 30.13 9.26
CA ARG A 10 30.60 30.72 7.92
C ARG A 10 31.01 32.19 7.98
N GLU A 11 30.48 32.93 8.94
CA GLU A 11 30.81 34.35 9.17
C GLU A 11 32.28 34.52 9.60
N GLU A 12 32.78 33.68 10.51
CA GLU A 12 34.19 33.69 10.94
C GLU A 12 35.15 33.32 9.80
N LEU A 13 34.82 32.28 9.01
CA LEU A 13 35.64 31.81 7.90
C LEU A 13 35.62 32.75 6.68
N SER A 14 34.56 33.54 6.54
CA SER A 14 34.46 34.55 5.47
C SER A 14 35.30 35.80 5.76
N ASN A 15 35.74 36.03 7.00
CA ASN A 15 36.56 37.18 7.36
C ASN A 15 38.00 37.02 6.83
N PRO A 16 38.50 37.91 5.94
CA PRO A 16 39.86 37.82 5.40
C PRO A 16 40.96 38.13 6.43
N ALA A 17 40.63 38.88 7.49
CA ALA A 17 41.57 39.37 8.49
C ALA A 17 41.97 38.33 9.55
N THR A 18 41.30 37.17 9.59
CA THR A 18 41.80 36.03 10.36
C THR A 18 43.11 35.53 9.75
N GLY A 19 44.15 35.34 10.57
CA GLY A 19 45.49 34.92 10.11
C GLY A 19 45.57 33.49 9.54
N SER A 20 44.44 32.90 9.15
CA SER A 20 44.34 31.55 8.58
C SER A 20 44.65 31.56 7.08
N ASN A 21 45.20 30.45 6.58
CA ASN A 21 45.56 30.28 5.18
C ASN A 21 44.31 30.43 4.28
N ALA A 22 44.40 31.29 3.25
CA ALA A 22 43.30 31.57 2.34
C ALA A 22 42.73 30.33 1.64
N HIS A 23 43.57 29.34 1.31
CA HIS A 23 43.14 28.09 0.70
C HIS A 23 42.34 27.23 1.68
N LEU A 24 42.75 27.17 2.95
CA LEU A 24 42.05 26.42 3.99
C LEU A 24 40.66 27.02 4.27
N ARG A 25 40.53 28.36 4.27
CA ARG A 25 39.23 29.04 4.40
C ARG A 25 38.28 28.70 3.25
N LYS A 26 38.77 28.73 2.00
CA LYS A 26 37.98 28.36 0.83
C LYS A 26 37.50 26.91 0.91
N LEU A 27 38.40 25.99 1.29
CA LEU A 27 38.04 24.58 1.47
C LEU A 27 36.98 24.40 2.57
N ALA A 28 37.17 25.05 3.72
CA ALA A 28 36.22 24.97 4.83
C ALA A 28 34.82 25.52 4.46
N LEU A 29 34.75 26.62 3.70
CA LEU A 29 33.49 27.16 3.20
C LEU A 29 32.79 26.20 2.22
N ALA A 30 33.56 25.58 1.30
CA ALA A 30 33.01 24.59 0.38
C ALA A 30 32.44 23.36 1.12
N LEU A 31 33.15 22.88 2.15
CA LEU A 31 32.66 21.78 2.99
C LEU A 31 31.39 22.15 3.77
N LEU A 32 31.26 23.40 4.23
CA LEU A 32 30.04 23.88 4.88
C LEU A 32 28.85 23.93 3.90
N ASP A 33 29.09 24.33 2.64
CA ASP A 33 28.07 24.34 1.60
C ASP A 33 27.62 22.91 1.25
N GLU A 34 28.57 21.98 1.06
CA GLU A 34 28.27 20.56 0.80
C GLU A 34 27.50 19.92 1.97
N LEU A 35 27.91 20.20 3.22
CA LEU A 35 27.22 19.72 4.41
C LEU A 35 25.79 20.26 4.49
N GLY A 36 25.59 21.54 4.18
CA GLY A 36 24.25 22.15 4.13
C GLY A 36 23.36 21.54 3.06
N ALA A 37 23.91 21.27 1.87
CA ALA A 37 23.20 20.60 0.79
C ALA A 37 22.80 19.15 1.17
N GLY A 38 23.73 18.42 1.80
CA GLY A 38 23.48 17.06 2.28
C GLY A 38 22.36 16.98 3.32
N GLU A 39 22.35 17.89 4.30
CA GLU A 39 21.27 17.96 5.29
C GLU A 39 19.91 18.30 4.68
N GLN A 40 19.87 19.20 3.70
CA GLN A 40 18.63 19.54 3.01
C GLN A 40 18.10 18.35 2.20
N GLN A 41 19.00 17.57 1.59
CA GLN A 41 18.65 16.33 0.93
C GLN A 41 18.12 15.29 1.92
N ILE A 42 18.74 15.13 3.09
CA ILE A 42 18.26 14.23 4.16
C ILE A 42 16.84 14.63 4.59
N LYS A 43 16.59 15.89 4.90
CA LYS A 43 15.24 16.38 5.27
C LYS A 43 14.20 16.09 4.19
N THR A 44 14.59 16.25 2.93
CA THR A 44 13.72 15.95 1.78
C THR A 44 13.41 14.44 1.70
N LEU A 45 14.42 13.60 1.91
CA LEU A 45 14.25 12.14 1.91
C LEU A 45 13.41 11.66 3.09
N GLU A 46 13.62 12.21 4.28
CA GLU A 46 12.81 11.91 5.47
C GLU A 46 11.34 12.28 5.25
N SER A 47 11.06 13.46 4.70
CA SER A 47 9.70 13.87 4.36
C SER A 47 9.06 12.93 3.33
N ARG A 48 9.82 12.50 2.32
CA ARG A 48 9.35 11.53 1.32
C ARG A 48 9.09 10.16 1.94
N ASN A 49 9.97 9.66 2.81
CA ASN A 49 9.79 8.39 3.50
C ASN A 49 8.53 8.41 4.35
N HIS A 50 8.32 9.46 5.15
CA HIS A 50 7.11 9.58 5.95
C HIS A 50 5.83 9.57 5.10
N ARG A 51 5.85 10.22 3.93
CA ARG A 51 4.73 10.16 2.99
C ARG A 51 4.53 8.75 2.41
N LEU A 52 5.62 8.05 2.09
CA LEU A 52 5.56 6.67 1.60
C LEU A 52 5.01 5.72 2.66
N ASP A 53 5.39 5.88 3.92
CA ASP A 53 4.86 5.08 5.03
C ASP A 53 3.33 5.22 5.13
N GLY A 54 2.81 6.44 4.99
CA GLY A 54 1.36 6.67 4.97
C GLY A 54 0.66 6.03 3.78
N ILE A 55 1.28 6.04 2.59
CA ILE A 55 0.75 5.39 1.39
C ILE A 55 0.74 3.86 1.56
N ILE A 56 1.82 3.29 2.11
CA ILE A 56 1.95 1.86 2.34
C ILE A 56 0.87 1.40 3.33
N ALA A 57 0.71 2.08 4.47
CA ALA A 57 -0.30 1.73 5.46
C ALA A 57 -1.74 1.76 4.88
N ALA A 58 -2.04 2.76 4.03
CA ALA A 58 -3.33 2.83 3.35
C ALA A 58 -3.52 1.70 2.34
N ALA A 59 -2.47 1.35 1.59
CA ALA A 59 -2.49 0.25 0.64
C ALA A 59 -2.68 -1.10 1.34
N GLU A 60 -1.98 -1.35 2.44
CA GLU A 60 -2.10 -2.57 3.26
C GLU A 60 -3.52 -2.74 3.78
N LYS A 61 -4.12 -1.67 4.32
CA LYS A 61 -5.53 -1.68 4.75
C LYS A 61 -6.45 -2.04 3.59
N ARG A 62 -6.24 -1.44 2.42
CA ARG A 62 -7.09 -1.70 1.25
C ARG A 62 -6.94 -3.14 0.74
N ILE A 63 -5.73 -3.69 0.78
CA ILE A 63 -5.47 -5.09 0.41
C ILE A 63 -6.23 -6.03 1.35
N ALA A 64 -6.20 -5.78 2.66
CA ALA A 64 -6.93 -6.59 3.64
C ALA A 64 -8.45 -6.58 3.37
N GLU A 65 -9.04 -5.40 3.11
CA GLU A 65 -10.45 -5.28 2.74
C GLU A 65 -10.80 -6.07 1.47
N LEU A 66 -9.95 -5.97 0.43
CA LEU A 66 -10.15 -6.70 -0.83
C LEU A 66 -10.01 -8.22 -0.65
N GLN A 67 -9.13 -8.68 0.24
CA GLN A 67 -9.00 -10.10 0.55
C GLN A 67 -10.25 -10.66 1.20
N GLU A 68 -10.87 -9.93 2.13
CA GLU A 68 -12.14 -10.35 2.75
C GLU A 68 -13.29 -10.37 1.73
N LEU A 69 -13.39 -9.35 0.87
CA LEU A 69 -14.37 -9.34 -0.23
C LEU A 69 -14.17 -10.51 -1.18
N ARG A 70 -12.92 -10.85 -1.52
CA ARG A 70 -12.60 -11.99 -2.39
C ARG A 70 -12.99 -13.32 -1.75
N LYS A 71 -12.81 -13.48 -0.44
CA LYS A 71 -13.26 -14.69 0.27
C LYS A 71 -14.78 -14.83 0.21
N ALA A 72 -15.51 -13.74 0.45
CA ALA A 72 -16.96 -13.74 0.34
C ALA A 72 -17.42 -14.09 -1.09
N ASP A 73 -16.81 -13.46 -2.10
CA ASP A 73 -17.11 -13.73 -3.52
C ASP A 73 -16.85 -15.21 -3.90
N SER A 74 -15.74 -15.79 -3.43
CA SER A 74 -15.45 -17.21 -3.60
C SER A 74 -16.53 -18.10 -2.97
N ALA A 75 -16.96 -17.79 -1.75
CA ALA A 75 -18.01 -18.55 -1.08
C ALA A 75 -19.35 -18.46 -1.82
N TYR A 76 -19.70 -17.28 -2.35
CA TYR A 76 -20.89 -17.12 -3.18
C TYR A 76 -20.80 -17.91 -4.48
N HIS A 77 -19.63 -17.89 -5.14
CA HIS A 77 -19.42 -18.62 -6.38
C HIS A 77 -19.54 -20.14 -6.18
N GLU A 78 -18.96 -20.67 -5.09
CA GLU A 78 -19.08 -22.08 -4.72
C GLU A 78 -20.52 -22.47 -4.42
N MET A 79 -21.25 -21.64 -3.68
CA MET A 79 -22.66 -21.88 -3.38
C MET A 79 -23.53 -21.86 -4.65
N LEU A 80 -23.30 -20.89 -5.53
CA LEU A 80 -24.01 -20.79 -6.81
C LEU A 80 -23.74 -22.04 -7.67
N LYS A 81 -22.49 -22.47 -7.75
CA LYS A 81 -22.11 -23.67 -8.48
C LYS A 81 -22.83 -24.89 -7.93
N ARG A 82 -22.84 -25.07 -6.61
CA ARG A 82 -23.55 -26.18 -5.96
C ARG A 82 -25.05 -26.17 -6.24
N LEU A 83 -25.70 -25.01 -6.17
CA LEU A 83 -27.11 -24.85 -6.52
C LEU A 83 -27.36 -25.24 -7.99
N TYR A 84 -26.50 -24.80 -8.90
CA TYR A 84 -26.61 -25.12 -10.31
C TYR A 84 -26.44 -26.62 -10.57
N ASP A 85 -25.45 -27.23 -9.94
CA ASP A 85 -25.17 -28.67 -10.04
C ASP A 85 -26.35 -29.51 -9.50
N GLU A 86 -26.99 -29.09 -8.40
CA GLU A 86 -28.19 -29.77 -7.86
C GLU A 86 -29.45 -29.55 -8.72
N CYS A 87 -29.54 -28.42 -9.42
CA CYS A 87 -30.62 -28.14 -10.37
C CYS A 87 -30.48 -28.94 -11.68
N ASP A 88 -29.26 -29.35 -12.05
CA ASP A 88 -29.00 -30.03 -13.32
C ASP A 88 -29.43 -31.51 -13.27
N THR A 89 -30.54 -31.82 -13.94
CA THR A 89 -31.02 -33.20 -14.11
C THR A 89 -30.20 -34.01 -15.11
N GLY A 90 -29.26 -33.37 -15.83
CA GLY A 90 -28.52 -33.98 -16.93
C GLY A 90 -29.33 -34.11 -18.23
N GLU A 91 -30.63 -33.84 -18.21
CA GLU A 91 -31.47 -33.91 -19.40
C GLU A 91 -31.22 -32.72 -20.33
N ARG A 92 -31.19 -32.98 -21.64
CA ARG A 92 -30.89 -32.00 -22.68
C ARG A 92 -31.92 -32.08 -23.81
N ARG A 93 -32.35 -30.91 -24.30
CA ARG A 93 -33.15 -30.75 -25.52
C ARG A 93 -32.26 -30.98 -26.76
N GLY A 94 -32.88 -31.17 -27.94
CA GLY A 94 -32.14 -31.38 -29.19
C GLY A 94 -31.22 -30.22 -29.63
N ASN A 95 -31.38 -29.03 -29.04
CA ASN A 95 -30.47 -27.88 -29.21
C ASN A 95 -29.39 -27.79 -28.12
N GLY A 96 -29.30 -28.77 -27.22
CA GLY A 96 -28.32 -28.82 -26.13
C GLY A 96 -28.69 -28.03 -24.86
N SER A 97 -29.82 -27.31 -24.82
CA SER A 97 -30.25 -26.63 -23.59
C SER A 97 -30.83 -27.63 -22.59
N GLN A 98 -30.76 -27.35 -21.29
CA GLN A 98 -31.43 -28.17 -20.26
C GLN A 98 -32.93 -28.35 -20.57
N SER A 99 -33.43 -29.58 -20.47
CA SER A 99 -34.87 -29.89 -20.64
C SER A 99 -35.63 -30.08 -19.34
N GLY A 100 -34.93 -30.36 -18.22
CA GLY A 100 -35.51 -30.55 -16.89
C GLY A 100 -34.65 -29.90 -15.80
N VAL A 101 -35.30 -29.35 -14.77
CA VAL A 101 -34.65 -28.72 -13.61
C VAL A 101 -35.14 -29.43 -12.35
N ALA A 102 -34.22 -29.91 -11.52
CA ALA A 102 -34.54 -30.43 -10.21
C ALA A 102 -34.59 -29.29 -9.18
N MET A 103 -35.40 -29.44 -8.14
CA MET A 103 -35.28 -28.55 -6.99
C MET A 103 -34.03 -28.94 -6.18
N PRO A 104 -33.18 -27.97 -5.81
CA PRO A 104 -32.08 -28.22 -4.88
C PRO A 104 -32.58 -28.77 -3.55
N SER A 105 -31.70 -29.45 -2.83
CA SER A 105 -32.04 -29.96 -1.50
C SER A 105 -32.32 -28.82 -0.52
N TRP A 106 -33.22 -29.05 0.44
CA TRP A 106 -33.51 -28.08 1.50
C TRP A 106 -32.24 -27.66 2.27
N LEU A 107 -31.30 -28.60 2.48
CA LEU A 107 -30.02 -28.31 3.13
C LEU A 107 -29.19 -27.29 2.34
N THR A 108 -29.13 -27.41 1.02
CA THR A 108 -28.38 -26.49 0.16
C THR A 108 -29.07 -25.12 0.08
N VAL A 109 -30.41 -25.10 0.04
CA VAL A 109 -31.18 -23.84 0.11
C VAL A 109 -30.95 -23.12 1.44
N GLU A 110 -31.01 -23.82 2.57
CA GLU A 110 -30.79 -23.22 3.89
C GLU A 110 -29.34 -22.75 4.07
N ALA A 111 -28.35 -23.49 3.53
CA ALA A 111 -26.97 -23.04 3.52
C ALA A 111 -26.78 -21.76 2.69
N ALA A 112 -27.43 -21.64 1.54
CA ALA A 112 -27.40 -20.44 0.72
C ALA A 112 -28.08 -19.25 1.43
N ARG A 113 -29.21 -19.49 2.10
CA ARG A 113 -29.91 -18.48 2.91
C ARG A 113 -29.02 -17.92 4.02
N LEU A 114 -28.34 -18.81 4.76
CA LEU A 114 -27.41 -18.41 5.82
C LEU A 114 -26.24 -17.61 5.27
N LEU A 115 -25.67 -18.03 4.13
CA LEU A 115 -24.56 -17.33 3.46
C LEU A 115 -24.97 -15.91 3.01
N LEU A 116 -26.19 -15.75 2.51
CA LEU A 116 -26.74 -14.46 2.08
C LEU A 116 -27.23 -13.59 3.25
N GLY A 117 -27.22 -14.11 4.48
CA GLY A 117 -27.70 -13.41 5.67
C GLY A 117 -29.21 -13.14 5.69
N VAL A 118 -30.00 -13.95 4.96
CA VAL A 118 -31.45 -13.79 4.86
C VAL A 118 -32.12 -14.42 6.09
N LYS A 119 -32.80 -13.59 6.89
CA LYS A 119 -33.55 -14.02 8.08
C LYS A 119 -34.93 -14.58 7.74
#